data_AF-A0A2V7UXU3-F1
#
_entry.id   AF-A0A2V7UXU3-F1
#
_cell.length_a   1.000
_cell.length_b   1.000
_cell.length_c   1.000
_cell.angle_alpha   90.00
_cell.angle_beta   90.00
_cell.angle_gamma   90.00
#
_symmetry.space_group_name_H-M   'P 1'
#
loop_
_entity.id
_entity.type
_entity.pdbx_description
1 polymer ?
#
loop_
_entity_poly.entity_id
_entity_poly.type
_entity_poly.pdbx_seq_one_letter_code
_entity_poly.pdbx_strand_id
1 'polypeptide(L)'
;MTTVADGSYRERILGLLGERNPVESLRASAERIEATAGRLGAAGLARSYGPGKWTGRQILAHLADAEVGVAFRIRQILSEENHRIQPFDESAWARRYADVDVETALASFLALRRWNLALLRGLSPADLDREAFHPERGPETLGTVIRMLAGHDLNHLA
;
A
#
# COMPACT_ATOMS: atom_id res chain seq x y z
N MET A 1 9.05 -2.32 -21.54
CA MET A 1 7.93 -1.40 -21.82
C MET A 1 8.08 -0.25 -20.85
N THR A 2 8.38 0.93 -21.36
CA THR A 2 8.88 2.11 -20.64
C THR A 2 7.83 2.61 -19.65
N THR A 3 8.11 2.54 -18.34
CA THR A 3 7.31 3.21 -17.32
C THR A 3 7.58 4.70 -17.42
N VAL A 4 6.70 5.41 -18.10
CA VAL A 4 6.57 6.86 -17.91
C VAL A 4 6.07 7.05 -16.48
N ALA A 5 6.80 7.86 -15.71
CA ALA A 5 6.32 8.42 -14.45
C ALA A 5 5.05 9.21 -14.72
N ASP A 6 3.89 8.53 -14.68
CA ASP A 6 2.63 9.15 -15.04
C ASP A 6 2.04 9.84 -13.81
N GLY A 7 1.92 11.18 -13.88
CA GLY A 7 1.16 11.97 -12.93
C GLY A 7 -0.26 11.41 -12.72
N SER A 8 -0.81 10.72 -13.73
CA SER A 8 -2.12 10.06 -13.65
C SER A 8 -2.23 9.04 -12.53
N TYR A 9 -1.15 8.29 -12.19
CA TYR A 9 -1.21 7.30 -11.13
C TYR A 9 -1.33 7.96 -9.77
N ARG A 10 -0.46 8.94 -9.48
CA ARG A 10 -0.46 9.68 -8.22
C ARG A 10 -1.79 10.41 -8.03
N GLU A 11 -2.26 11.11 -9.06
CA GLU A 11 -3.53 11.83 -9.03
C GLU A 11 -4.71 10.90 -8.78
N ARG A 12 -4.77 9.76 -9.49
CA ARG A 12 -5.84 8.77 -9.32
C ARG A 12 -5.85 8.19 -7.90
N ILE A 13 -4.70 7.79 -7.38
CA ILE A 13 -4.59 7.19 -6.04
C ILE A 13 -4.95 8.21 -4.95
N LEU A 14 -4.44 9.43 -5.04
CA LEU A 14 -4.80 10.50 -4.10
C LEU A 14 -6.28 10.91 -4.24
N GLY A 15 -6.82 10.91 -5.46
CA GLY A 15 -8.23 11.18 -5.74
C GLY A 15 -9.16 10.12 -5.14
N LEU A 16 -8.78 8.84 -5.16
CA LEU A 16 -9.53 7.77 -4.49
C LEU A 16 -9.63 8.01 -2.99
N LEU A 17 -8.57 8.52 -2.35
CA LEU A 17 -8.59 8.90 -0.94
C LEU A 17 -9.41 10.18 -0.69
N GLY A 18 -9.25 11.19 -1.55
CA GLY A 18 -9.87 12.51 -1.39
C GLY A 18 -9.41 13.21 -0.11
N GLU A 19 -10.36 13.80 0.62
CA GLU A 19 -10.11 14.53 1.88
C GLU A 19 -10.08 13.64 3.13
N ARG A 20 -10.28 12.32 2.98
CA ARG A 20 -10.33 11.41 4.13
C ARG A 20 -8.99 11.42 4.88
N ASN A 21 -9.07 11.30 6.21
CA ASN A 21 -7.89 11.10 7.04
C ASN A 21 -7.21 9.77 6.64
N PRO A 22 -5.92 9.78 6.26
CA PRO A 22 -5.29 8.59 5.74
C PRO A 22 -5.09 7.51 6.81
N VAL A 23 -4.84 7.85 8.07
CA VAL A 23 -4.66 6.87 9.16
C VAL A 23 -5.97 6.15 9.45
N GLU A 24 -7.09 6.88 9.53
CA GLU A 24 -8.41 6.26 9.68
C GLU A 24 -8.81 5.44 8.44
N SER A 25 -8.47 5.91 7.24
CA SER A 25 -8.71 5.17 6.00
C SER A 25 -7.93 3.86 5.97
N LEU A 26 -6.67 3.85 6.42
CA LEU A 26 -5.82 2.66 6.51
C LEU A 26 -6.34 1.65 7.55
N ARG A 27 -6.92 2.13 8.65
CA ARG A 27 -7.57 1.25 9.63
C ARG A 27 -8.84 0.62 9.04
N ALA A 28 -9.71 1.46 8.48
CA ALA A 28 -10.98 1.01 7.92
C ALA A 28 -10.79 0.09 6.69
N SER A 29 -9.79 0.35 5.85
CA SER A 29 -9.49 -0.52 4.71
C SER A 29 -9.05 -1.90 5.17
N ALA A 30 -8.24 -2.00 6.22
CA ALA A 30 -7.78 -3.27 6.77
C ALA A 30 -8.95 -4.15 7.24
N GLU A 31 -9.87 -3.58 8.01
CA GLU A 31 -11.10 -4.25 8.48
C GLU A 31 -11.96 -4.72 7.29
N ARG A 32 -12.10 -3.88 6.25
CA ARG A 32 -12.85 -4.23 5.03
C ARG A 32 -12.18 -5.32 4.21
N ILE A 33 -10.85 -5.31 4.11
CA ILE A 33 -10.07 -6.34 3.41
C ILE A 33 -10.25 -7.68 4.11
N GLU A 34 -10.11 -7.72 5.44
CA GLU A 34 -10.31 -8.93 6.24
C GLU A 34 -11.73 -9.50 6.08
N ALA A 35 -12.75 -8.66 6.25
CA ALA A 35 -14.14 -9.07 6.08
C ALA A 35 -14.44 -9.56 4.65
N THR A 36 -13.86 -8.91 3.64
CA THR A 36 -14.03 -9.31 2.24
C THR A 36 -13.35 -10.64 1.95
N ALA A 37 -12.12 -10.83 2.44
CA ALA A 37 -11.40 -12.09 2.31
C ALA A 37 -12.15 -13.25 2.97
N GLY A 38 -12.66 -13.04 4.20
CA GLY A 38 -13.48 -14.02 4.90
C GLY A 38 -14.77 -14.39 4.16
N ARG A 39 -15.45 -13.40 3.58
CA ARG A 39 -16.67 -13.62 2.79
C ARG A 39 -16.42 -14.37 1.48
N LEU A 40 -15.32 -14.06 0.79
CA LEU A 40 -14.96 -14.70 -0.48
C LEU A 40 -14.47 -16.14 -0.27
N GLY A 41 -13.79 -16.39 0.85
CA GLY A 41 -13.13 -17.66 1.14
C GLY A 41 -12.06 -18.04 0.11
N ALA A 42 -11.45 -19.20 0.27
CA ALA A 42 -10.34 -19.65 -0.59
C ALA A 42 -10.74 -19.73 -2.07
N ALA A 43 -11.93 -20.24 -2.38
CA ALA A 43 -12.40 -20.38 -3.76
C ALA A 43 -12.64 -19.02 -4.44
N GLY A 44 -13.23 -18.05 -3.72
CA GLY A 44 -13.42 -16.70 -4.26
C GLY A 44 -12.10 -15.97 -4.47
N LEU A 45 -11.16 -16.11 -3.53
CA LEU A 45 -9.85 -15.48 -3.60
C LEU A 45 -8.94 -16.08 -4.68
N ALA A 46 -9.17 -17.33 -5.11
CA ALA A 46 -8.46 -17.95 -6.23
C ALA A 46 -8.96 -17.51 -7.60
N ARG A 47 -10.13 -16.84 -7.68
CA ARG A 47 -10.73 -16.41 -8.95
C ARG A 47 -10.08 -15.10 -9.44
N SER A 48 -9.78 -15.03 -10.73
CA SER A 48 -9.46 -13.77 -11.40
C SER A 48 -10.74 -13.07 -11.87
N TYR A 49 -10.78 -11.75 -11.70
CA TYR A 49 -11.94 -10.90 -12.03
C TYR A 49 -11.89 -10.32 -13.46
N GLY A 50 -10.89 -10.67 -14.25
CA GLY A 50 -10.82 -10.30 -15.67
C GLY A 50 -9.50 -10.71 -16.32
N PRO A 51 -9.42 -10.76 -17.66
CA PRO A 51 -8.19 -11.09 -18.36
C PRO A 51 -7.01 -10.20 -17.91
N GLY A 52 -5.90 -10.83 -17.53
CA GLY A 52 -4.70 -10.15 -17.04
C GLY A 52 -4.81 -9.51 -15.65
N LYS A 53 -5.93 -9.67 -14.93
CA LYS A 53 -6.11 -9.16 -13.57
C LYS A 53 -5.62 -10.16 -12.54
N TRP A 54 -5.04 -9.66 -11.46
CA TRP A 54 -4.69 -10.45 -10.30
C TRP A 54 -5.92 -11.10 -9.66
N THR A 55 -5.69 -12.28 -9.09
CA THR A 55 -6.63 -12.95 -8.19
C THR A 55 -6.65 -12.26 -6.82
N GLY A 56 -7.69 -12.51 -6.02
CA GLY A 56 -7.75 -12.02 -4.64
C GLY A 56 -6.55 -12.46 -3.80
N ARG A 57 -6.06 -13.70 -4.00
CA ARG A 57 -4.81 -14.21 -3.39
C ARG A 57 -3.63 -13.30 -3.71
N GLN A 58 -3.43 -12.99 -4.98
CA GLN A 58 -2.30 -12.16 -5.42
C GLN A 58 -2.41 -10.74 -4.89
N ILE A 59 -3.63 -10.19 -4.79
CA ILE A 59 -3.87 -8.88 -4.19
C ILE A 59 -3.52 -8.90 -2.69
N LEU A 60 -3.90 -9.94 -1.94
CA LEU A 60 -3.54 -10.02 -0.51
C LEU A 60 -2.03 -10.12 -0.29
N ALA A 61 -1.33 -10.92 -1.10
CA ALA A 61 0.13 -10.99 -1.07
C ALA A 61 0.76 -9.63 -1.41
N HIS A 62 0.25 -8.96 -2.44
CA HIS A 62 0.67 -7.62 -2.83
C HIS A 62 0.51 -6.59 -1.72
N LEU A 63 -0.65 -6.58 -1.04
CA LEU A 63 -0.91 -5.65 0.06
C LEU A 63 0.03 -5.91 1.25
N ALA A 64 0.35 -7.17 1.55
CA ALA A 64 1.34 -7.50 2.58
C ALA A 64 2.75 -6.98 2.23
N ASP A 65 3.19 -7.16 0.97
CA ASP A 65 4.49 -6.65 0.53
C ASP A 65 4.54 -5.12 0.44
N ALA A 66 3.42 -4.49 0.06
CA ALA A 66 3.27 -3.03 0.09
C ALA A 66 3.43 -2.49 1.52
N GLU A 67 2.89 -3.16 2.54
CA GLU A 67 3.15 -2.81 3.94
C GLU A 67 4.65 -2.84 4.25
N VAL A 68 5.38 -3.88 3.87
CA VAL A 68 6.83 -3.98 4.12
C VAL A 68 7.57 -2.82 3.46
N GLY A 69 7.36 -2.62 2.15
CA GLY A 69 8.08 -1.62 1.37
C GLY A 69 7.78 -0.19 1.84
N VAL A 70 6.51 0.13 2.09
CA VAL A 70 6.12 1.49 2.51
C VAL A 70 6.47 1.73 3.99
N ALA A 71 6.36 0.74 4.87
CA ALA A 71 6.79 0.84 6.26
C ALA A 71 8.28 1.15 6.41
N PHE A 72 9.11 0.53 5.58
CA PHE A 72 10.53 0.81 5.53
C PHE A 72 10.79 2.26 5.10
N ARG A 73 10.16 2.72 4.02
CA ARG A 73 10.25 4.12 3.53
C ARG A 73 9.86 5.12 4.61
N ILE A 74 8.74 4.91 5.30
CA ILE A 74 8.29 5.80 6.39
C ILE A 74 9.38 5.97 7.44
N ARG A 75 9.99 4.87 7.90
CA ARG A 75 11.05 4.92 8.92
C ARG A 75 12.31 5.62 8.43
N GLN A 76 12.67 5.45 7.16
CA GLN A 76 13.80 6.15 6.55
C GLN A 76 13.56 7.65 6.45
N ILE A 77 12.38 8.07 5.97
CA ILE A 77 12.01 9.49 5.89
C ILE A 77 11.99 10.15 7.28
N LEU A 78 11.57 9.42 8.32
CA LEU A 78 11.58 9.91 9.70
C LEU A 78 13.00 10.04 10.30
N SER A 79 13.96 9.25 9.82
CA SER A 79 15.31 9.18 10.40
C SER A 79 16.38 9.92 9.61
N GLU A 80 16.10 10.27 8.36
CA GLU A 80 17.06 10.89 7.44
C GLU A 80 16.52 12.23 6.92
N GLU A 81 17.42 13.17 6.64
CA GLU A 81 17.07 14.41 5.95
C GLU A 81 16.98 14.16 4.45
N ASN A 82 15.88 14.56 3.81
CA ASN A 82 15.66 14.46 2.37
C ASN A 82 15.92 13.06 1.80
N HIS A 83 15.41 12.02 2.48
CA HIS A 83 15.61 10.63 2.10
C HIS A 83 15.26 10.38 0.63
N ARG A 84 16.17 9.71 -0.09
CA ARG A 84 15.93 9.28 -1.47
C ARG A 84 15.32 7.88 -1.47
N ILE A 85 14.02 7.81 -1.76
CA ILE A 85 13.24 6.58 -1.67
C ILE A 85 13.74 5.53 -2.68
N GLN A 86 13.92 4.29 -2.22
CA GLN A 86 14.12 3.14 -3.09
C GLN A 86 12.78 2.68 -3.73
N PRO A 87 12.64 2.72 -5.07
CA PRO A 87 11.50 2.14 -5.77
C PRO A 87 11.54 0.61 -5.72
N PHE A 88 10.39 -0.03 -5.90
CA PHE A 88 10.29 -1.46 -6.12
C PHE A 88 9.35 -1.75 -7.28
N ASP A 89 9.61 -2.84 -8.00
CA ASP A 89 8.78 -3.30 -9.10
C ASP A 89 7.75 -4.31 -8.58
N GLU A 90 6.53 -3.83 -8.36
CA GLU A 90 5.39 -4.63 -7.89
C GLU A 90 5.07 -5.80 -8.83
N SER A 91 5.22 -5.60 -10.14
CA SER A 91 4.98 -6.65 -11.12
C SER A 91 6.05 -7.73 -11.04
N ALA A 92 7.30 -7.34 -10.75
CA ALA A 92 8.38 -8.28 -10.53
C ALA A 92 8.18 -9.14 -9.27
N TRP A 93 7.71 -8.53 -8.18
CA TRP A 93 7.38 -9.25 -6.95
C TRP A 93 6.19 -10.19 -7.16
N ALA A 94 5.16 -9.71 -7.86
CA ALA A 94 3.93 -10.46 -8.13
C ALA A 94 4.12 -11.77 -8.90
N ARG A 95 5.24 -11.96 -9.60
CA ARG A 95 5.60 -13.23 -10.25
C ARG A 95 5.68 -14.42 -9.28
N ARG A 96 5.79 -14.17 -7.97
CA ARG A 96 5.86 -15.21 -6.93
C ARG A 96 4.57 -15.38 -6.13
N TYR A 97 3.55 -14.54 -6.37
CA TYR A 97 2.35 -14.52 -5.53
C TYR A 97 1.37 -15.67 -5.81
N ALA A 98 1.51 -16.37 -6.94
CA ALA A 98 0.59 -17.45 -7.31
C ALA A 98 0.57 -18.59 -6.26
N ASP A 99 1.73 -18.85 -5.66
CA ASP A 99 1.95 -19.95 -4.71
C ASP A 99 1.88 -19.50 -3.25
N VAL A 100 1.65 -18.22 -2.98
CA VAL A 100 1.54 -17.68 -1.62
C VAL A 100 0.23 -18.15 -0.99
N ASP A 101 0.35 -18.73 0.20
CA ASP A 101 -0.80 -19.09 1.02
C ASP A 101 -1.61 -17.84 1.42
N VAL A 102 -2.93 -17.94 1.24
CA VAL A 102 -3.86 -16.81 1.43
C VAL A 102 -3.95 -16.40 2.89
N GLU A 103 -3.99 -17.38 3.80
CA GLU A 103 -4.09 -17.12 5.24
C GLU A 103 -2.82 -16.43 5.74
N THR A 104 -1.66 -16.91 5.28
CA THR A 104 -0.36 -16.30 5.56
C THR A 104 -0.27 -14.86 5.04
N ALA A 105 -0.71 -14.61 3.80
CA ALA A 105 -0.71 -13.26 3.23
C ALA A 105 -1.61 -12.31 4.02
N LEU A 106 -2.85 -12.73 4.33
CA LEU A 106 -3.80 -11.92 5.09
C LEU A 106 -3.29 -11.64 6.51
N ALA A 107 -2.80 -12.67 7.22
CA ALA A 107 -2.25 -12.52 8.56
C ALA A 107 -1.05 -11.56 8.57
N SER A 108 -0.17 -11.66 7.58
CA SER A 108 0.99 -10.77 7.43
C SER A 108 0.57 -9.33 7.20
N PHE A 109 -0.34 -9.09 6.25
CA PHE A 109 -0.91 -7.77 5.99
C PHE A 109 -1.51 -7.16 7.25
N LEU A 110 -2.38 -7.89 7.97
CA LEU A 110 -3.05 -7.39 9.17
C LEU A 110 -2.07 -7.10 10.31
N ALA A 111 -1.08 -7.96 10.52
CA ALA A 111 -0.06 -7.76 11.55
C ALA A 111 0.79 -6.52 11.26
N LEU A 112 1.30 -6.40 10.03
CA LEU A 112 2.09 -5.25 9.60
C LEU A 112 1.28 -3.96 9.65
N ARG A 113 0.03 -3.97 9.18
CA ARG A 113 -0.85 -2.79 9.22
C ARG A 113 -1.10 -2.33 10.65
N ARG A 114 -1.38 -3.25 11.59
CA ARG A 114 -1.52 -2.90 13.02
C ARG A 114 -0.24 -2.28 13.59
N TRP A 115 0.91 -2.87 13.28
CA TRP A 115 2.20 -2.36 13.73
C TRP A 115 2.50 -0.96 13.16
N ASN A 116 2.26 -0.76 11.87
CA ASN A 116 2.48 0.52 11.20
C ASN A 116 1.49 1.59 11.70
N LEU A 117 0.21 1.27 11.89
CA LEU A 117 -0.75 2.19 12.48
C LEU A 117 -0.34 2.65 13.89
N ALA A 118 0.32 1.79 14.68
CA ALA A 118 0.83 2.19 15.99
C ALA A 118 1.91 3.29 15.90
N LEU A 119 2.79 3.22 14.90
CA LEU A 119 3.74 4.30 14.60
C LEU A 119 3.02 5.55 14.09
N LEU A 120 2.13 5.40 13.10
CA LEU A 120 1.50 6.53 12.42
C LEU A 120 0.65 7.42 13.34
N ARG A 121 0.04 6.84 14.39
CA ARG A 121 -0.74 7.60 15.39
C ARG A 121 0.09 8.59 16.21
N GLY A 122 1.41 8.38 16.30
CA GLY A 122 2.31 9.23 17.08
C GLY A 122 2.96 10.36 16.27
N LEU A 123 2.72 10.45 14.96
CA LEU A 123 3.37 11.44 14.12
C LEU A 123 2.82 12.85 14.36
N SER A 124 3.72 13.80 14.50
CA SER A 124 3.39 15.23 14.57
C SER A 124 3.14 15.82 13.17
N PRO A 125 2.53 17.00 13.06
CA PRO A 125 2.44 17.71 11.79
C PRO A 125 3.82 17.93 11.12
N ALA A 126 4.85 18.25 11.92
CA ALA A 126 6.21 18.44 11.42
C ALA A 126 6.81 17.15 10.85
N ASP A 127 6.47 15.98 11.41
CA ASP A 127 6.89 14.69 10.85
C ASP A 127 6.25 14.45 9.48
N LEU A 128 4.97 14.79 9.33
CA LEU A 128 4.23 14.64 8.07
C LEU A 128 4.78 15.55 6.96
N ASP A 129 5.35 16.70 7.33
CA ASP A 129 5.96 17.67 6.41
C ASP A 129 7.40 17.31 6.02
N ARG A 130 8.00 16.27 6.62
CA ARG A 130 9.36 15.83 6.25
C ARG A 130 9.43 15.48 4.76
N GLU A 131 10.41 16.07 4.10
CA GLU A 131 10.64 15.93 2.66
C GLU A 131 11.39 14.63 2.33
N ALA A 132 11.05 14.09 1.17
CA ALA A 132 11.68 12.94 0.56
C ALA A 132 11.70 13.12 -0.97
N PHE A 133 12.57 12.37 -1.64
CA PHE A 133 12.61 12.35 -3.09
C PHE A 133 12.33 10.94 -3.61
N HIS A 134 11.25 10.79 -4.40
CA HIS A 134 10.96 9.55 -5.11
C HIS A 134 11.55 9.60 -6.53
N PRO A 135 12.43 8.66 -6.94
CA PRO A 135 13.04 8.65 -8.27
C PRO A 135 12.05 8.74 -9.44
N GLU A 136 10.85 8.19 -9.27
CA GLU A 136 9.80 8.17 -10.30
C GLU A 136 8.70 9.22 -10.09
N ARG A 137 8.60 9.88 -8.92
CA ARG A 137 7.51 10.85 -8.64
C ARG A 137 8.00 12.24 -8.27
N GLY A 138 9.31 12.43 -8.18
CA GLY A 138 9.93 13.68 -7.74
C GLY A 138 9.78 13.91 -6.24
N PRO A 139 9.85 15.18 -5.80
CA PRO A 139 9.67 15.55 -4.40
C PRO A 139 8.29 15.15 -3.86
N GLU A 140 8.28 14.59 -2.65
CA GLU A 140 7.07 14.30 -1.89
C GLU A 140 7.32 14.40 -0.38
N THR A 141 6.26 14.54 0.41
CA THR A 141 6.36 14.55 1.87
C THR A 141 6.01 13.18 2.46
N LEU A 142 6.38 12.93 3.71
CA LEU A 142 5.92 11.75 4.45
C LEU A 142 4.39 11.64 4.43
N GLY A 143 3.69 12.76 4.63
CA GLY A 143 2.23 12.82 4.55
C GLY A 143 1.69 12.37 3.18
N THR A 144 2.37 12.73 2.09
CA THR A 144 2.02 12.24 0.74
C THR A 144 2.18 10.74 0.64
N VAL A 145 3.29 10.17 1.15
CA VAL A 145 3.54 8.72 1.13
C VAL A 145 2.43 7.96 1.87
N ILE A 146 2.03 8.43 3.05
CA ILE A 146 0.96 7.81 3.85
C ILE A 146 -0.39 7.92 3.13
N ARG A 147 -0.70 9.07 2.50
CA ARG A 147 -1.91 9.25 1.70
C ARG A 147 -1.94 8.35 0.47
N MET A 148 -0.80 8.15 -0.19
CA MET A 148 -0.66 7.22 -1.30
C MET A 148 -0.96 5.78 -0.88
N LEU A 149 -0.44 5.32 0.27
CA LEU A 149 -0.76 3.99 0.79
C LEU A 149 -2.27 3.83 1.07
N ALA A 150 -2.90 4.84 1.67
CA ALA A 150 -4.33 4.78 1.96
C ALA A 150 -5.18 4.74 0.68
N GLY A 151 -4.85 5.54 -0.33
CA GLY A 151 -5.51 5.50 -1.63
C GLY A 151 -5.26 4.19 -2.39
N HIS A 152 -4.09 3.60 -2.22
CA HIS A 152 -3.71 2.32 -2.83
C HIS A 152 -4.59 1.16 -2.32
N ASP A 153 -4.89 1.11 -1.02
CA ASP A 153 -5.84 0.12 -0.49
C ASP A 153 -7.23 0.28 -1.09
N LEU A 154 -7.71 1.53 -1.20
CA LEU A 154 -9.02 1.81 -1.77
C LEU A 154 -9.09 1.41 -3.25
N ASN A 155 -7.98 1.53 -3.98
CA ASN A 155 -7.89 1.05 -5.35
C ASN A 155 -8.07 -0.47 -5.45
N HIS A 156 -7.46 -1.25 -4.55
CA HIS A 156 -7.58 -2.72 -4.58
C HIS A 156 -8.92 -3.22 -4.04
N LEU A 157 -9.61 -2.41 -3.23
CA LEU A 157 -10.95 -2.70 -2.73
C LEU A 157 -12.09 -2.39 -3.73
N ALA A 158 -11.81 -1.60 -4.77
CA ALA A 158 -12.80 -1.16 -5.78
C ALA A 158 -13.04 -2.24 -6.84
#